data_AF-A0A8X8GTA3-F1
#
_entry.id   AF-A0A8X8GTA3-F1
#
_cell.length_a   1.000
_cell.length_b   1.000
_cell.length_c   1.000
_cell.angle_alpha   90.00
_cell.angle_beta   90.00
_cell.angle_gamma   90.00
#
_symmetry.space_group_name_H-M   'P 1'
#
loop_
_entity.id
_entity.type
_entity.pdbx_description
1 polymer ?
#
loop_
_entity_poly.entity_id
_entity_poly.type
_entity_poly.pdbx_seq_one_letter_code
_entity_poly.pdbx_strand_id
1 'polypeptide(L)'
;MYQTKEQLMSDIALLIKAHDQKEFQNKLIRQEEQEIKHLTLKQVKKKNMLILLLPSLVMILISLFIYHSTSLMMIGLILLIVWFVKNKNIRPENKSITKSKGYKKAEKELKDQPDIQQHQHNIQRHQHTLTDIHHTVAASKAQQRIPKAYTHIHSLRSMFSYLYNQRADTLKEAINLYETESHQARMEGQQQQILSTVTQTSVDAKAAKYASELAASNSQASAIWAERAAHSARAANENAAEASQNASAAATHAYKARKNTEK
;
A
#
# COMPACT_ATOMS: atom_id res chain seq x y z
N MET A 1 -27.04 4.28 20.24
CA MET A 1 -27.04 5.07 18.99
C MET A 1 -27.40 4.10 17.88
N TYR A 2 -28.59 4.21 17.29
CA TYR A 2 -29.00 3.32 16.20
C TYR A 2 -28.18 3.70 14.96
N GLN A 3 -27.43 2.73 14.41
CA GLN A 3 -26.66 2.92 13.19
C GLN A 3 -27.62 2.83 12.01
N THR A 4 -27.67 3.85 11.15
CA THR A 4 -28.53 3.82 9.96
C THR A 4 -28.00 2.78 8.97
N LYS A 5 -28.89 2.19 8.16
CA LYS A 5 -28.52 1.24 7.10
C LYS A 5 -27.45 1.82 6.17
N GLU A 6 -27.58 3.09 5.82
CA GLU A 6 -26.62 3.82 4.99
C GLU A 6 -25.24 3.93 5.65
N GLN A 7 -25.17 4.27 6.94
CA GLN A 7 -23.92 4.32 7.68
C GLN A 7 -23.27 2.94 7.75
N LEU A 8 -24.07 1.89 7.98
CA LEU A 8 -23.57 0.52 8.02
C LEU A 8 -23.04 0.07 6.66
N MET A 9 -23.76 0.36 5.57
CA MET A 9 -23.30 0.07 4.21
C MET A 9 -22.02 0.81 3.86
N SER A 10 -21.92 2.09 4.25
CA SER A 10 -20.70 2.90 4.13
C SER A 10 -19.52 2.26 4.84
N ASP A 11 -19.72 1.84 6.09
CA ASP A 11 -18.67 1.23 6.90
C ASP A 11 -18.17 -0.08 6.29
N ILE A 12 -19.10 -0.96 5.89
CA ILE A 12 -18.75 -2.23 5.25
C ILE A 12 -18.05 -1.98 3.91
N ALA A 13 -18.55 -1.05 3.09
CA ALA A 13 -17.95 -0.71 1.80
C ALA A 13 -16.53 -0.15 1.96
N LEU A 14 -16.31 0.72 2.96
CA LEU A 14 -14.99 1.23 3.29
C LEU A 14 -14.03 0.10 3.69
N LEU A 15 -14.49 -0.84 4.51
CA LEU A 15 -13.66 -1.97 4.95
C LEU A 15 -13.32 -2.93 3.79
N ILE A 16 -14.27 -3.21 2.90
CA ILE A 16 -14.03 -4.01 1.68
C ILE A 16 -12.98 -3.31 0.81
N LYS A 17 -13.20 -2.04 0.47
CA LYS A 17 -12.27 -1.25 -0.33
C LYS A 17 -10.87 -1.21 0.28
N ALA A 18 -10.78 -1.01 1.61
CA ALA A 18 -9.50 -1.01 2.31
C ALA A 18 -8.82 -2.39 2.29
N HIS A 19 -9.56 -3.49 2.35
CA HIS A 19 -9.01 -4.84 2.25
C HIS A 19 -8.40 -5.08 0.86
N ASP A 20 -9.16 -4.80 -0.20
CA ASP A 20 -8.71 -5.00 -1.58
C ASP A 20 -7.50 -4.12 -1.91
N GLN A 21 -7.51 -2.87 -1.46
CA GLN A 21 -6.37 -1.96 -1.62
C GLN A 21 -5.14 -2.47 -0.86
N LYS A 22 -5.29 -2.96 0.38
CA LYS A 22 -4.16 -3.53 1.13
C LYS A 22 -3.56 -4.75 0.44
N GLU A 23 -4.40 -5.65 -0.06
CA GLU A 23 -3.95 -6.84 -0.77
C GLU A 23 -3.18 -6.45 -2.05
N PHE A 24 -3.72 -5.50 -2.82
CA PHE A 24 -3.07 -4.97 -4.01
C PHE A 24 -1.71 -4.33 -3.71
N GLN A 25 -1.63 -3.43 -2.71
CA GLN A 25 -0.37 -2.79 -2.33
C GLN A 25 0.67 -3.81 -1.83
N ASN A 26 0.25 -4.80 -1.04
CA ASN A 26 1.13 -5.88 -0.60
C ASN A 26 1.65 -6.72 -1.78
N LYS A 27 0.83 -6.94 -2.80
CA LYS A 27 1.27 -7.63 -4.03
C LYS A 27 2.34 -6.82 -4.77
N LEU A 28 2.15 -5.51 -4.90
CA LEU A 28 3.14 -4.62 -5.51
C LEU A 28 4.46 -4.62 -4.73
N ILE A 29 4.41 -4.50 -3.40
CA ILE A 29 5.62 -4.59 -2.55
C ILE A 29 6.37 -5.90 -2.78
N ARG A 30 5.66 -7.03 -2.80
CA ARG A 30 6.28 -8.34 -3.06
C ARG A 30 6.93 -8.41 -4.44
N GLN A 31 6.34 -7.79 -5.46
CA GLN A 31 6.91 -7.74 -6.80
C GLN A 31 8.21 -6.93 -6.80
N GLU A 32 8.20 -5.74 -6.20
CA GLU A 32 9.39 -4.89 -6.08
C GLU A 32 10.52 -5.59 -5.30
N GLU A 33 10.20 -6.26 -4.18
CA GLU A 33 11.15 -7.06 -3.41
C GLU A 33 11.73 -8.24 -4.21
N GLN A 34 10.92 -8.87 -5.06
CA GLN A 34 11.36 -9.95 -5.94
C GLN A 34 12.32 -9.44 -7.03
N GLU A 35 12.07 -8.26 -7.59
CA GLU A 35 12.96 -7.64 -8.57
C GLU A 35 14.32 -7.28 -7.95
N ILE A 36 14.32 -6.64 -6.77
CA ILE A 36 15.57 -6.36 -6.01
C ILE A 36 16.35 -7.65 -5.76
N LYS A 37 15.66 -8.71 -5.34
CA LYS A 37 16.27 -10.02 -5.10
C LYS A 37 16.85 -10.63 -6.38
N HIS A 38 16.14 -10.52 -7.50
CA HIS A 38 16.59 -11.01 -8.79
C HIS A 38 17.85 -10.28 -9.26
N LEU A 39 17.86 -8.95 -9.20
CA LEU A 39 19.03 -8.11 -9.52
C LEU A 39 20.22 -8.45 -8.63
N THR A 40 19.99 -8.67 -7.33
CA THR A 40 21.03 -9.09 -6.38
C THR A 40 21.63 -10.45 -6.73
N LEU A 41 20.80 -11.43 -7.06
CA LEU A 41 21.28 -12.75 -7.49
C LEU A 41 22.04 -12.66 -8.82
N LYS A 42 21.62 -11.81 -9.75
CA LYS A 42 22.33 -11.56 -11.01
C LYS A 42 23.72 -11.00 -10.76
N GLN A 43 23.88 -10.05 -9.82
CA GLN A 43 25.19 -9.54 -9.41
C GLN A 43 26.06 -10.63 -8.78
N VAL A 44 25.51 -11.45 -7.90
CA VAL A 44 26.24 -12.58 -7.29
C VAL A 44 26.72 -13.57 -8.36
N LYS A 45 25.86 -13.91 -9.33
CA LYS A 45 26.23 -14.77 -10.48
C LYS A 45 27.35 -14.15 -11.32
N LYS A 46 27.24 -12.87 -11.66
CA LYS A 46 28.26 -12.13 -12.42
C LYS A 46 29.62 -12.17 -11.70
N LYS A 47 29.64 -11.95 -10.39
CA LYS A 47 30.88 -12.02 -9.59
C LYS A 47 31.47 -13.43 -9.53
N ASN A 48 30.64 -14.45 -9.31
CA ASN A 48 31.13 -15.83 -9.33
C ASN A 48 31.67 -16.24 -10.70
N MET A 49 31.05 -15.75 -11.78
CA MET A 49 31.57 -15.93 -13.15
C MET A 49 32.95 -15.29 -13.32
N LEU A 50 33.13 -14.03 -12.88
CA LEU A 50 34.40 -13.32 -12.96
C LEU A 50 35.51 -13.98 -12.13
N ILE A 51 35.20 -14.52 -10.95
CA ILE A 51 36.20 -15.06 -10.01
C ILE A 51 36.54 -16.53 -10.30
N LEU A 52 35.61 -17.33 -10.83
CA LEU A 52 35.81 -18.77 -10.99
C LEU A 52 35.84 -19.21 -12.45
N LEU A 53 34.88 -18.77 -13.28
CA LEU A 53 34.78 -19.23 -14.67
C LEU A 53 35.88 -18.62 -15.55
N LEU A 54 36.09 -17.31 -15.46
CA LEU A 54 37.07 -16.61 -16.31
C LEU A 54 38.51 -17.13 -16.07
N PRO A 55 38.98 -17.26 -14.81
CA PRO A 55 40.31 -17.83 -14.54
C PRO A 55 40.41 -19.31 -14.91
N SER A 56 39.33 -20.10 -14.72
CA SER A 56 39.28 -21.50 -15.13
C SER A 56 39.52 -21.65 -16.65
N LEU A 57 38.81 -20.86 -17.47
CA LEU A 57 38.97 -20.88 -18.93
C LEU A 57 40.37 -20.45 -19.36
N VAL A 58 40.93 -19.41 -18.74
CA VAL A 58 42.29 -18.93 -19.03
C VAL A 58 43.33 -20.01 -18.70
N MET A 59 43.20 -20.72 -17.57
CA MET A 59 44.12 -21.79 -17.19
C MET A 59 44.06 -22.99 -18.14
N ILE A 60 42.86 -23.35 -18.61
CA ILE A 60 42.67 -24.40 -19.63
C ILE A 60 43.27 -23.97 -20.97
N LEU A 61 43.12 -22.71 -21.36
CA LEU A 61 43.73 -22.18 -22.58
C LEU A 61 45.27 -22.19 -22.51
N ILE A 62 45.84 -21.75 -21.39
CA ILE A 62 47.29 -21.70 -21.20
C ILE A 62 47.88 -23.12 -21.19
N SER A 63 47.20 -24.11 -20.59
CA SER A 63 47.70 -25.49 -20.54
C SER A 63 47.79 -26.15 -21.91
N LEU A 64 46.99 -25.72 -22.88
CA LEU A 64 47.06 -26.16 -24.28
C LEU A 64 48.28 -25.60 -25.02
N PHE A 65 48.71 -24.37 -24.69
CA PHE A 65 49.86 -23.71 -25.33
C PHE A 65 51.20 -24.06 -24.69
N ILE A 66 51.26 -24.17 -23.36
CA ILE A 66 52.50 -24.46 -22.62
C ILE A 66 52.55 -25.97 -22.34
N TYR A 67 53.05 -26.73 -23.31
CA TYR A 67 53.49 -28.12 -23.13
C TYR A 67 52.48 -29.04 -22.41
N HIS A 68 51.22 -29.10 -22.88
CA HIS A 68 50.20 -30.07 -22.41
C HIS A 68 50.23 -30.31 -20.89
N SER A 69 50.35 -29.23 -20.11
CA SER A 69 50.58 -29.33 -18.68
C SER A 69 49.32 -29.88 -18.00
N THR A 70 49.33 -31.19 -17.72
CA THR A 70 48.19 -31.91 -17.16
C THR A 70 47.77 -31.34 -15.80
N SER A 71 48.72 -30.82 -15.01
CA SER A 71 48.45 -30.19 -13.73
C SER A 71 47.64 -28.89 -13.87
N LEU A 72 47.99 -28.01 -14.81
CA LEU A 72 47.25 -26.77 -15.08
C LEU A 72 45.84 -27.07 -15.61
N MET A 73 45.71 -28.09 -16.47
CA MET A 73 44.41 -28.54 -16.97
C MET A 73 43.51 -29.02 -15.81
N MET A 74 44.04 -29.83 -14.89
CA MET A 74 43.29 -30.32 -13.72
C MET A 74 42.85 -29.17 -12.80
N ILE A 75 43.72 -28.19 -12.54
CA ILE A 75 43.35 -27.00 -11.73
C ILE A 75 42.21 -26.22 -12.40
N GLY A 76 42.32 -25.99 -13.71
CA GLY A 76 41.27 -25.32 -14.49
C GLY A 76 39.93 -26.08 -14.42
N LEU A 77 39.97 -27.41 -14.53
CA LEU A 77 38.79 -28.28 -14.49
C LEU A 77 38.14 -28.30 -13.09
N ILE A 78 38.93 -28.32 -12.02
CA ILE A 78 38.44 -28.20 -10.64
C ILE A 78 37.71 -26.86 -10.43
N LEU A 79 38.30 -25.75 -10.87
CA LEU A 79 37.66 -24.43 -10.79
C LEU A 79 36.35 -24.38 -11.59
N LEU A 80 36.29 -25.04 -12.74
CA LEU A 80 35.08 -25.14 -13.57
C LEU A 80 33.97 -25.92 -12.85
N ILE A 81 34.31 -27.06 -12.24
CA ILE A 81 33.38 -27.87 -11.45
C ILE A 81 32.85 -27.04 -10.26
N VAL A 82 33.74 -26.37 -9.54
CA VAL A 82 33.36 -25.50 -8.40
C VAL A 82 32.44 -24.37 -8.85
N TRP A 83 32.73 -23.72 -9.98
CA TRP A 83 31.86 -22.71 -10.58
C TRP A 83 30.49 -23.29 -10.93
N PHE A 84 30.45 -24.44 -11.60
CA PHE A 84 29.21 -25.08 -12.03
C PHE A 84 28.30 -25.42 -10.85
N VAL A 85 28.85 -26.04 -9.81
CA VAL A 85 28.11 -26.38 -8.58
C VAL A 85 27.61 -25.12 -7.89
N LYS A 86 28.45 -24.09 -7.73
CA LYS A 86 28.03 -22.82 -7.12
C LYS A 86 26.95 -22.12 -7.94
N ASN A 87 27.07 -22.07 -9.26
CA ASN A 87 26.13 -21.37 -10.14
C ASN A 87 24.75 -22.03 -10.16
N LYS A 88 24.71 -23.38 -10.19
CA LYS A 88 23.46 -24.15 -10.12
C LYS A 88 22.67 -23.90 -8.83
N ASN A 89 23.39 -23.63 -7.74
CA ASN A 89 22.83 -23.40 -6.41
C ASN A 89 22.33 -21.96 -6.16
N ILE A 90 22.65 -20.99 -7.03
CA ILE A 90 22.20 -19.58 -6.91
C ILE A 90 20.80 -19.45 -7.51
N ARG A 91 19.80 -19.77 -6.69
CA ARG A 91 18.38 -19.67 -7.01
C ARG A 91 17.66 -18.86 -5.93
N PRO A 92 16.57 -18.14 -6.28
CA PRO A 92 15.84 -17.32 -5.32
C PRO A 92 15.22 -18.14 -4.18
N GLU A 93 14.87 -19.40 -4.42
CA GLU A 93 14.30 -20.31 -3.42
C GLU A 93 15.32 -20.78 -2.37
N ASN A 94 16.62 -20.70 -2.69
CA ASN A 94 17.66 -21.19 -1.81
C ASN A 94 17.96 -20.19 -0.68
N LYS A 95 17.34 -20.41 0.48
CA LYS A 95 17.50 -19.56 1.69
C LYS A 95 18.94 -19.45 2.18
N SER A 96 19.81 -20.43 1.88
CA SER A 96 21.23 -20.36 2.25
C SER A 96 21.98 -19.27 1.47
N ILE A 97 21.60 -19.04 0.21
CA ILE A 97 22.23 -18.04 -0.66
C ILE A 97 21.79 -16.64 -0.25
N THR A 98 20.50 -16.41 0.00
CA THR A 98 20.00 -15.08 0.41
C THR A 98 20.51 -14.65 1.79
N LYS A 99 20.91 -15.60 2.63
CA LYS A 99 21.56 -15.33 3.94
C LYS A 99 23.08 -15.25 3.86
N SER A 100 23.68 -15.61 2.73
CA SER A 100 25.13 -15.68 2.58
C SER A 100 25.79 -14.29 2.68
N LYS A 101 27.05 -14.26 3.13
CA LYS A 101 27.85 -13.02 3.15
C LYS A 101 27.99 -12.40 1.76
N GLY A 102 28.11 -13.23 0.72
CA GLY A 102 28.23 -12.79 -0.67
C GLY A 102 26.98 -12.06 -1.17
N TYR A 103 25.79 -12.57 -0.83
CA TYR A 103 24.53 -11.93 -1.15
C TYR A 103 24.38 -10.58 -0.43
N LYS A 104 24.61 -10.53 0.89
CA LYS A 104 24.53 -9.29 1.67
C LYS A 104 25.52 -8.22 1.18
N LYS A 105 26.71 -8.64 0.72
CA LYS A 105 27.68 -7.73 0.12
C LYS A 105 27.17 -7.19 -1.22
N ALA A 106 26.63 -8.06 -2.09
CA ALA A 106 26.06 -7.63 -3.36
C ALA A 106 24.87 -6.69 -3.17
N GLU A 107 23.99 -6.98 -2.21
CA GLU A 107 22.84 -6.13 -1.85
C GLU A 107 23.28 -4.73 -1.40
N LYS A 108 24.32 -4.63 -0.57
CA LYS A 108 24.87 -3.33 -0.13
C LYS A 108 25.45 -2.52 -1.29
N GLU A 109 26.20 -3.16 -2.18
CA GLU A 109 26.79 -2.49 -3.36
C GLU A 109 25.72 -2.04 -4.36
N LEU A 110 24.62 -2.79 -4.45
CA LEU A 110 23.50 -2.51 -5.31
C LEU A 110 22.60 -1.40 -4.78
N LYS A 111 22.64 -1.13 -3.47
CA LYS A 111 21.76 -0.16 -2.81
C LYS A 111 21.80 1.23 -3.45
N ASP A 112 22.97 1.62 -3.97
CA ASP A 112 23.18 2.94 -4.58
C ASP A 112 22.92 2.96 -6.10
N GLN A 113 22.55 1.82 -6.70
CA GLN A 113 22.18 1.80 -8.12
C GLN A 113 20.80 2.43 -8.34
N PRO A 114 20.63 3.20 -9.42
CA PRO A 114 19.37 3.92 -9.70
C PRO A 114 18.17 2.97 -9.76
N ASP A 115 18.32 1.81 -10.41
CA ASP A 115 17.26 0.80 -10.53
C ASP A 115 16.80 0.32 -9.14
N ILE A 116 17.74 0.01 -8.25
CA ILE A 116 17.45 -0.50 -6.90
C ILE A 116 16.86 0.61 -6.02
N GLN A 117 17.36 1.84 -6.14
CA GLN A 117 16.79 3.00 -5.46
C GLN A 117 15.35 3.25 -5.89
N GLN A 118 15.05 3.10 -7.18
CA GLN A 118 13.68 3.21 -7.70
C GLN A 118 12.76 2.15 -7.11
N HIS A 119 13.17 0.88 -7.11
CA HIS A 119 12.39 -0.20 -6.49
C HIS A 119 12.19 0.04 -4.97
N GLN A 120 13.22 0.51 -4.25
CA GLN A 120 13.10 0.87 -2.84
C GLN A 120 12.15 2.04 -2.60
N HIS A 121 12.20 3.06 -3.46
CA HIS A 121 11.28 4.20 -3.40
C HIS A 121 9.83 3.75 -3.64
N ASN A 122 9.60 2.86 -4.62
CA ASN A 122 8.28 2.29 -4.87
C ASN A 122 7.75 1.53 -3.64
N ILE A 123 8.59 0.68 -3.01
CA ILE A 123 8.23 -0.02 -1.77
C ILE A 123 7.82 0.97 -0.68
N GLN A 124 8.61 2.03 -0.46
CA GLN A 124 8.28 3.06 0.53
C GLN A 124 6.97 3.77 0.21
N ARG A 125 6.71 4.09 -1.06
CA ARG A 125 5.45 4.68 -1.51
C ARG A 125 4.25 3.77 -1.25
N HIS A 126 4.38 2.46 -1.52
CA HIS A 126 3.35 1.48 -1.24
C HIS A 126 3.10 1.32 0.28
N GLN A 127 4.17 1.34 1.09
CA GLN A 127 4.08 1.32 2.55
C GLN A 127 3.39 2.58 3.12
N HIS A 128 3.68 3.75 2.57
CA HIS A 128 2.99 4.99 2.93
C HIS A 128 1.50 4.88 2.61
N THR A 129 1.16 4.37 1.41
CA THR A 129 -0.23 4.15 1.00
C THR A 129 -0.96 3.20 1.96
N LEU A 130 -0.31 2.12 2.40
CA LEU A 130 -0.86 1.19 3.40
C LEU A 130 -1.13 1.87 4.75
N THR A 131 -0.24 2.79 5.14
CA THR A 131 -0.35 3.56 6.37
C THR A 131 -1.52 4.55 6.28
N ASP A 132 -1.67 5.23 5.15
CA ASP A 132 -2.81 6.13 4.88
C ASP A 132 -4.15 5.38 4.92
N ILE A 133 -4.22 4.19 4.32
CA ILE A 133 -5.41 3.33 4.38
C ILE A 133 -5.71 2.96 5.85
N HIS A 134 -4.69 2.60 6.63
CA HIS A 134 -4.88 2.27 8.04
C HIS A 134 -5.43 3.46 8.83
N HIS A 135 -4.86 4.65 8.66
CA HIS A 135 -5.34 5.87 9.29
C HIS A 135 -6.77 6.22 8.87
N THR A 136 -7.10 6.09 7.59
CA THR A 136 -8.45 6.34 7.06
C THR A 136 -9.49 5.42 7.71
N VAL A 137 -9.19 4.12 7.78
CA VAL A 137 -10.06 3.13 8.43
C VAL A 137 -10.19 3.40 9.92
N ALA A 138 -9.09 3.72 10.61
CA ALA A 138 -9.09 4.03 12.04
C ALA A 138 -9.92 5.28 12.35
N ALA A 139 -9.75 6.35 11.56
CA ALA A 139 -10.48 7.61 11.71
C ALA A 139 -12.00 7.43 11.51
N SER A 140 -12.41 6.56 10.59
CA SER A 140 -13.83 6.27 10.35
C SER A 140 -14.53 5.57 11.54
N LYS A 141 -13.75 4.90 12.41
CA LYS A 141 -14.24 3.98 13.46
C LYS A 141 -15.13 2.84 12.93
N ALA A 142 -15.12 2.55 11.63
CA ALA A 142 -15.92 1.47 11.02
C ALA A 142 -15.65 0.11 11.69
N GLN A 143 -14.38 -0.19 12.01
CA GLN A 143 -14.00 -1.42 12.70
C GLN A 143 -14.51 -1.53 14.15
N GLN A 144 -14.91 -0.43 14.79
CA GLN A 144 -15.47 -0.45 16.14
C GLN A 144 -16.96 -0.76 16.14
N ARG A 145 -17.66 -0.50 15.03
CA ARG A 145 -19.10 -0.69 14.88
C ARG A 145 -19.48 -2.09 14.42
N ILE A 146 -18.54 -2.82 13.81
CA ILE A 146 -18.74 -4.20 13.35
C ILE A 146 -17.93 -5.14 14.25
N PRO A 147 -18.52 -6.23 14.78
CA PRO A 147 -17.78 -7.17 15.60
C PRO A 147 -16.60 -7.78 14.85
N LYS A 148 -15.46 -7.92 15.52
CA LYS A 148 -14.20 -8.42 14.92
C LYS A 148 -14.32 -9.76 14.20
N ALA A 149 -15.21 -10.65 14.66
CA ALA A 149 -15.47 -11.94 14.02
C ALA A 149 -16.01 -11.80 12.57
N TYR A 150 -16.66 -10.67 12.25
CA TYR A 150 -17.31 -10.40 10.96
C TYR A 150 -16.55 -9.38 10.11
N THR A 151 -15.34 -8.98 10.51
CA THR A 151 -14.49 -8.07 9.71
C THR A 151 -13.67 -8.79 8.65
N HIS A 152 -13.84 -10.11 8.50
CA HIS A 152 -13.22 -10.85 7.41
C HIS A 152 -13.87 -10.50 6.07
N ILE A 153 -13.09 -10.46 4.99
CA ILE A 153 -13.55 -9.98 3.68
C ILE A 153 -14.80 -10.71 3.17
N HIS A 154 -14.89 -12.02 3.38
CA HIS A 154 -16.08 -12.81 2.98
C HIS A 154 -17.34 -12.40 3.74
N SER A 155 -17.26 -12.22 5.06
CA SER A 155 -18.37 -11.77 5.88
C SER A 155 -18.82 -10.37 5.44
N LEU A 156 -17.86 -9.46 5.25
CA LEU A 156 -18.13 -8.09 4.79
C LEU A 156 -18.84 -8.07 3.43
N ARG A 157 -18.35 -8.82 2.44
CA ARG A 157 -18.96 -8.94 1.11
C ARG A 157 -20.40 -9.46 1.19
N SER A 158 -20.62 -10.51 1.98
CA SER A 158 -21.94 -11.12 2.15
C SER A 158 -22.91 -10.13 2.81
N MET A 159 -22.50 -9.53 3.92
CA MET A 159 -23.30 -8.51 4.63
C MET A 159 -23.59 -7.28 3.77
N PHE A 160 -22.62 -6.80 2.99
CA PHE A 160 -22.84 -5.71 2.03
C PHE A 160 -23.90 -6.10 1.00
N SER A 161 -23.80 -7.30 0.44
CA SER A 161 -24.78 -7.81 -0.53
C SER A 161 -26.19 -7.89 0.06
N TYR A 162 -26.34 -8.37 1.30
CA TYR A 162 -27.66 -8.43 1.95
C TYR A 162 -28.26 -7.04 2.17
N LEU A 163 -27.45 -6.09 2.63
CA LEU A 163 -27.91 -4.71 2.84
C LEU A 163 -28.25 -4.02 1.52
N TYR A 164 -27.38 -4.15 0.52
CA TYR A 164 -27.53 -3.55 -0.80
C TYR A 164 -28.77 -4.08 -1.53
N ASN A 165 -29.02 -5.39 -1.44
CA ASN A 165 -30.19 -6.04 -2.06
C ASN A 165 -31.44 -6.01 -1.16
N GLN A 166 -31.43 -5.24 -0.07
CA GLN A 166 -32.58 -5.09 0.86
C GLN A 166 -33.04 -6.41 1.52
N ARG A 167 -32.15 -7.42 1.60
CA ARG A 167 -32.40 -8.65 2.36
C ARG A 167 -32.19 -8.45 3.87
N ALA A 168 -31.44 -7.41 4.24
CA ALA A 168 -31.24 -6.97 5.62
C ALA A 168 -31.34 -5.44 5.70
N ASP A 169 -31.80 -4.94 6.85
CA ASP A 169 -31.84 -3.51 7.16
C ASP A 169 -30.92 -3.15 8.33
N THR A 170 -30.59 -4.13 9.16
CA THR A 170 -29.71 -3.95 10.33
C THR A 170 -28.48 -4.86 10.28
N LEU A 171 -27.44 -4.50 11.04
CA LEU A 171 -26.24 -5.32 11.21
C LEU A 171 -26.59 -6.70 11.79
N LYS A 172 -27.53 -6.76 12.74
CA LYS A 172 -27.96 -8.02 13.35
C LYS A 172 -28.59 -8.96 12.32
N GLU A 173 -29.46 -8.43 11.45
CA GLU A 173 -30.08 -9.22 10.38
C GLU A 173 -29.05 -9.68 9.36
N ALA A 174 -28.13 -8.79 8.95
CA ALA A 174 -27.07 -9.15 8.02
C ALA A 174 -26.15 -10.26 8.58
N ILE A 175 -25.83 -10.20 9.88
CA ILE A 175 -25.08 -11.27 10.58
C ILE A 175 -25.89 -12.56 10.64
N ASN A 176 -27.17 -12.51 11.02
CA ASN A 176 -28.01 -13.69 11.10
C ASN A 176 -28.12 -14.41 9.74
N LEU A 177 -28.31 -13.66 8.65
CA LEU A 177 -28.32 -14.21 7.30
C LEU A 177 -26.98 -14.84 6.94
N TYR A 178 -25.88 -14.15 7.23
CA TYR A 178 -24.53 -14.67 6.98
C TYR A 178 -24.29 -16.00 7.71
N GLU A 179 -24.61 -16.07 9.01
CA GLU A 179 -24.43 -17.29 9.80
C GLU A 179 -25.31 -18.44 9.29
N THR A 180 -26.56 -18.14 8.92
CA THR A 180 -27.50 -19.13 8.37
C THR A 180 -26.99 -19.71 7.06
N GLU A 181 -26.63 -18.83 6.10
CA GLU A 181 -26.12 -19.27 4.79
C GLU A 181 -24.75 -19.96 4.92
N SER A 182 -23.88 -19.47 5.80
CA SER A 182 -22.58 -20.09 6.06
C SER A 182 -22.73 -21.48 6.70
N HIS A 183 -23.67 -21.64 7.63
CA HIS A 183 -23.97 -22.94 8.23
C HIS A 183 -24.56 -23.91 7.20
N GLN A 184 -25.52 -23.46 6.40
CA GLN A 184 -26.11 -24.26 5.33
C GLN A 184 -25.05 -24.73 4.32
N ALA A 185 -24.18 -23.83 3.86
CA ALA A 185 -23.11 -24.19 2.94
C ALA A 185 -22.09 -25.17 3.53
N ARG A 186 -21.87 -25.16 4.86
CA ARG A 186 -21.06 -26.19 5.54
C ARG A 186 -21.76 -27.55 5.52
N MET A 187 -23.08 -27.58 5.75
CA MET A 187 -23.87 -28.82 5.71
C MET A 187 -23.96 -29.41 4.31
N GLU A 188 -24.02 -28.56 3.29
CA GLU A 188 -24.14 -28.96 1.88
C GLU A 188 -22.79 -29.29 1.22
N GLY A 189 -21.66 -29.15 1.93
CA GLY A 189 -20.32 -29.36 1.38
C GLY A 189 -19.92 -28.33 0.31
N GLN A 190 -20.72 -27.28 0.11
CA GLN A 190 -20.55 -26.24 -0.91
C GLN A 190 -19.64 -25.10 -0.46
N GLN A 191 -18.71 -25.36 0.47
CA GLN A 191 -17.81 -24.34 1.00
C GLN A 191 -17.02 -23.63 -0.12
N GLN A 192 -16.73 -24.34 -1.23
CA GLN A 192 -16.07 -23.77 -2.41
C GLN A 192 -17.00 -22.96 -3.33
N GLN A 193 -18.32 -23.15 -3.27
CA GLN A 193 -19.27 -22.48 -4.17
C GLN A 193 -19.57 -21.04 -3.71
N ILE A 194 -19.50 -20.78 -2.40
CA ILE A 194 -19.42 -19.42 -1.82
C ILE A 194 -18.19 -18.65 -2.36
N LEU A 195 -17.14 -19.36 -2.81
CA LEU A 195 -15.93 -18.74 -3.36
C LEU A 195 -16.08 -18.26 -4.81
N SER A 196 -17.28 -18.32 -5.41
CA SER A 196 -17.45 -17.96 -6.83
C SER A 196 -16.93 -16.54 -7.09
N THR A 197 -15.78 -16.47 -7.77
CA THR A 197 -15.00 -15.23 -7.95
C THR A 197 -15.81 -14.17 -8.69
N VAL A 198 -16.72 -14.58 -9.56
CA VAL A 198 -17.59 -13.69 -10.35
C VAL A 198 -18.58 -12.92 -9.46
N THR A 199 -19.15 -13.54 -8.42
CA THR A 199 -20.05 -12.83 -7.49
C THR A 199 -19.24 -11.91 -6.57
N GLN A 200 -18.06 -12.34 -6.13
CA GLN A 200 -17.18 -11.53 -5.28
C GLN A 200 -16.68 -10.27 -5.99
N THR A 201 -16.18 -10.38 -7.22
CA THR A 201 -15.74 -9.21 -8.01
C THR A 201 -16.89 -8.23 -8.25
N SER A 202 -18.11 -8.72 -8.46
CA SER A 202 -19.28 -7.84 -8.63
C SER A 202 -19.64 -7.09 -7.35
N VAL A 203 -19.54 -7.75 -6.19
CA VAL A 203 -19.79 -7.14 -4.88
C VAL A 203 -18.70 -6.14 -4.54
N ASP A 204 -17.44 -6.45 -4.84
CA ASP A 204 -16.31 -5.55 -4.64
C ASP A 204 -16.43 -4.30 -5.50
N ALA A 205 -16.78 -4.45 -6.78
CA ALA A 205 -17.02 -3.32 -7.66
C ALA A 205 -18.16 -2.43 -7.15
N LYS A 206 -19.26 -3.03 -6.68
CA LYS A 206 -20.39 -2.29 -6.07
C LYS A 206 -19.98 -1.59 -4.77
N ALA A 207 -19.25 -2.26 -3.89
CA ALA A 207 -18.76 -1.69 -2.63
C ALA A 207 -17.76 -0.55 -2.88
N ALA A 208 -16.82 -0.75 -3.82
CA ALA A 208 -15.85 0.27 -4.19
C ALA A 208 -16.51 1.48 -4.86
N LYS A 209 -17.51 1.24 -5.73
CA LYS A 209 -18.32 2.30 -6.33
C LYS A 209 -19.08 3.07 -5.25
N TYR A 210 -19.80 2.38 -4.36
CA TYR A 210 -20.54 2.99 -3.26
C TYR A 210 -19.64 3.83 -2.35
N ALA A 211 -18.49 3.29 -1.93
CA ALA A 211 -17.53 4.01 -1.12
C ALA A 211 -16.94 5.25 -1.85
N SER A 212 -16.78 5.17 -3.17
CA SER A 212 -16.23 6.27 -3.97
C SER A 212 -17.27 7.36 -4.24
N GLU A 213 -18.52 6.99 -4.48
CA GLU A 213 -19.65 7.93 -4.58
C GLU A 213 -19.86 8.66 -3.27
N LEU A 214 -19.82 7.96 -2.14
CA LEU A 214 -19.91 8.57 -0.82
C LEU A 214 -18.74 9.51 -0.54
N ALA A 215 -17.52 9.09 -0.88
CA ALA A 215 -16.34 9.96 -0.75
C ALA A 215 -16.47 11.21 -1.63
N ALA A 216 -16.92 11.08 -2.88
CA ALA A 216 -17.15 12.21 -3.77
C ALA A 216 -18.22 13.15 -3.23
N SER A 217 -19.33 12.62 -2.71
CA SER A 217 -20.39 13.41 -2.07
C SER A 217 -19.87 14.17 -0.85
N ASN A 218 -19.09 13.50 0.00
CA ASN A 218 -18.47 14.14 1.17
C ASN A 218 -17.45 15.21 0.76
N SER A 219 -16.65 14.96 -0.27
CA SER A 219 -15.71 15.95 -0.82
C SER A 219 -16.42 17.17 -1.40
N GLN A 220 -17.53 16.98 -2.13
CA GLN A 220 -18.35 18.09 -2.61
C GLN A 220 -18.93 18.91 -1.47
N ALA A 221 -19.50 18.24 -0.45
CA ALA A 221 -19.99 18.92 0.74
C ALA A 221 -18.87 19.71 1.44
N SER A 222 -17.70 19.09 1.65
CA SER A 222 -16.54 19.76 2.25
C SER A 222 -16.04 20.95 1.42
N ALA A 223 -16.08 20.87 0.08
CA ALA A 223 -15.73 22.00 -0.78
C ALA A 223 -16.70 23.17 -0.59
N ILE A 224 -18.01 22.90 -0.50
CA ILE A 224 -19.02 23.94 -0.22
C ILE A 224 -18.80 24.56 1.16
N TRP A 225 -18.48 23.76 2.18
CA TRP A 225 -18.16 24.27 3.52
C TRP A 225 -16.88 25.11 3.52
N ALA A 226 -15.84 24.69 2.79
CA ALA A 226 -14.61 25.45 2.65
C ALA A 226 -14.83 26.77 1.91
N GLU A 227 -15.67 26.79 0.87
CA GLU A 227 -16.06 28.00 0.15
C GLU A 227 -16.82 28.97 1.06
N ARG A 228 -17.81 28.47 1.82
CA ARG A 228 -18.54 29.28 2.82
C ARG A 228 -17.61 29.82 3.90
N ALA A 229 -16.68 29.00 4.39
CA ALA A 229 -15.69 29.44 5.36
C ALA A 229 -14.80 30.54 4.79
N ALA A 230 -14.32 30.39 3.54
CA ALA A 230 -13.52 31.40 2.86
C ALA A 230 -14.30 32.72 2.67
N HIS A 231 -15.58 32.65 2.29
CA HIS A 231 -16.43 33.84 2.18
C HIS A 231 -16.62 34.53 3.54
N SER A 232 -16.88 33.76 4.60
CA SER A 232 -17.01 34.32 5.95
C SER A 232 -15.71 34.96 6.44
N ALA A 233 -14.55 34.37 6.12
CA ALA A 233 -13.25 34.93 6.45
C ALA A 233 -12.97 36.24 5.69
N ARG A 234 -13.38 36.34 4.42
CA ARG A 234 -13.29 37.61 3.66
C ARG A 234 -14.13 38.71 4.28
N ALA A 235 -15.40 38.43 4.57
CA ALA A 235 -16.29 39.40 5.22
C ALA A 235 -15.75 39.83 6.61
N ALA A 236 -15.18 38.90 7.38
CA ALA A 236 -14.54 39.24 8.66
C ALA A 236 -13.32 40.16 8.48
N ASN A 237 -12.50 39.93 7.46
CA ASN A 237 -11.36 40.80 7.15
C ASN A 237 -11.80 42.19 6.68
N GLU A 238 -12.85 42.28 5.87
CA GLU A 238 -13.44 43.57 5.44
C GLU A 238 -13.96 44.36 6.63
N ASN A 239 -14.76 43.72 7.50
CA ASN A 239 -15.25 44.35 8.73
C ASN A 239 -14.11 44.80 9.66
N ALA A 240 -13.04 44.00 9.76
CA ALA A 240 -11.86 44.37 10.56
C ALA A 240 -11.12 45.58 9.95
N ALA A 241 -11.03 45.65 8.62
CA ALA A 241 -10.43 46.80 7.93
C ALA A 241 -11.26 48.07 8.12
N GLU A 242 -12.59 47.99 8.00
CA GLU A 242 -13.51 49.11 8.27
C GLU A 242 -13.41 49.59 9.72
N ALA A 243 -13.42 48.67 10.69
CA ALA A 243 -13.25 49.00 12.10
C ALA A 243 -11.92 49.71 12.36
N SER A 244 -10.83 49.27 11.71
CA SER A 244 -9.53 49.92 11.81
C SER A 244 -9.53 51.33 11.22
N GLN A 245 -10.20 51.55 10.08
CA GLN A 245 -10.32 52.88 9.48
C GLN A 245 -11.13 53.83 10.37
N ASN A 246 -12.26 53.35 10.88
CA ASN A 246 -13.12 54.12 11.80
C ASN A 246 -12.38 54.49 13.09
N ALA A 247 -11.59 53.56 13.66
CA ALA A 247 -10.75 53.83 14.82
C ALA A 247 -9.68 54.91 14.52
N SER A 248 -9.04 54.85 13.35
CA SER A 248 -8.07 55.86 12.92
C SER A 248 -8.70 57.24 12.73
N ALA A 249 -9.89 57.31 12.12
CA ALA A 249 -10.64 58.54 11.96
C ALA A 249 -11.03 59.13 13.32
N ALA A 250 -11.58 58.31 14.22
CA ALA A 250 -11.93 58.71 15.59
C ALA A 250 -10.73 59.27 16.36
N ALA A 251 -9.56 58.61 16.28
CA ALA A 251 -8.32 59.10 16.89
C ALA A 251 -7.91 60.47 16.35
N THR A 252 -8.04 60.68 15.04
CA THR A 252 -7.74 61.96 14.38
C THR A 252 -8.69 63.07 14.84
N HIS A 253 -9.99 62.78 14.93
CA HIS A 253 -10.99 63.72 15.43
C HIS A 253 -10.76 64.07 16.90
N ALA A 254 -10.44 63.09 17.76
CA ALA A 254 -10.11 63.31 19.16
C ALA A 254 -8.87 64.21 19.31
N TYR A 255 -7.83 63.99 18.51
CA TYR A 255 -6.63 64.83 18.49
C TYR A 255 -6.95 66.28 18.10
N LYS A 256 -7.75 66.50 17.05
CA LYS A 256 -8.19 67.84 16.63
C LYS A 256 -9.04 68.54 17.69
N ALA A 257 -9.98 67.81 18.30
CA ALA A 257 -10.83 68.35 19.36
C ALA A 257 -10.01 68.82 20.56
N ARG A 258 -9.05 68.01 21.01
CA ARG A 258 -8.13 68.36 22.10
C ARG A 258 -7.31 69.62 21.79
N LYS A 259 -6.79 69.73 20.56
CA LYS A 259 -6.04 70.93 20.14
C LYS A 259 -6.91 72.20 20.12
N ASN A 260 -8.20 72.07 19.84
CA ASN A 260 -9.13 73.21 19.85
C ASN A 260 -9.54 73.65 21.25
N THR A 261 -9.51 72.74 22.25
CA THR A 261 -9.80 73.06 23.65
C THR A 261 -8.61 73.62 24.44
N GLU A 262 -7.40 73.56 23.87
CA GLU A 262 -6.16 74.12 24.47
C GLU A 262 -5.89 75.58 24.04
N LYS A 263 -6.86 76.27 23.41
CA LYS A 263 -6.85 77.70 23.09
C LYS A 263 -7.80 78.46 24.00
#